data_AF-A0YQJ1-F1
#
_entry.id   AF-A0YQJ1-F1
#
_cell.length_a   1.000
_cell.length_b   1.000
_cell.length_c   1.000
_cell.angle_alpha   90.00
_cell.angle_beta   90.00
_cell.angle_gamma   90.00
#
_symmetry.space_group_name_H-M   'P 1'
#
loop_
_entity.id
_entity.type
_entity.pdbx_description
1 polymer ?
#
loop_
_entity_poly.entity_id
_entity_poly.type
_entity_poly.pdbx_seq_one_letter_code
_entity_poly.pdbx_strand_id
1 'polypeptide(L)'
;MKASVLSGLAVALMSSLFSQPVHAEMLTLGEASGGQLVRLDTQSIQRNGGGASWWSGFTYYLGNERINAGAHCGRGIWEVDGQEYSPQSQATRNMLKVVCSARHIRPMEDMGFVLVFDPPSNVRSSPGGNVKCTLEDMQVVSVYVEPENGWYMTNACGGRGWIHETQIRTFR
;
A
#
# COMPACT_ATOMS: atom_id res chain seq x y z
N MET A 1 70.22 26.24 -16.18
CA MET A 1 69.12 26.12 -17.16
C MET A 1 68.11 25.16 -16.58
N LYS A 2 66.90 25.64 -16.24
CA LYS A 2 65.84 24.88 -15.58
C LYS A 2 64.92 24.28 -16.65
N ALA A 3 64.73 22.97 -16.64
CA ALA A 3 63.70 22.31 -17.44
C ALA A 3 62.47 22.08 -16.55
N SER A 4 61.39 22.79 -16.87
CA SER A 4 60.08 22.62 -16.28
C SER A 4 59.36 21.47 -16.99
N VAL A 5 58.87 20.48 -16.23
CA VAL A 5 57.89 19.51 -16.72
C VAL A 5 56.55 19.85 -16.09
N LEU A 6 55.59 20.22 -16.93
CA LEU A 6 54.22 20.57 -16.57
C LEU A 6 53.28 19.40 -16.91
N SER A 7 52.52 19.01 -15.89
CA SER A 7 51.08 18.71 -15.91
C SER A 7 50.50 17.57 -16.73
N GLY A 8 49.72 16.75 -16.02
CA GLY A 8 48.62 15.95 -16.55
C GLY A 8 47.91 15.14 -15.46
N LEU A 9 47.33 15.81 -14.45
CA LEU A 9 46.49 15.16 -13.44
C LEU A 9 45.19 14.67 -14.11
N ALA A 10 44.94 13.36 -14.08
CA ALA A 10 43.67 12.78 -14.47
C ALA A 10 42.63 13.05 -13.37
N VAL A 11 41.65 13.90 -13.65
CA VAL A 11 40.47 14.08 -12.80
C VAL A 11 39.48 12.97 -13.13
N ALA A 12 39.46 11.92 -12.31
CA ALA A 12 38.39 10.93 -12.34
C ALA A 12 37.13 11.56 -11.72
N LEU A 13 36.18 11.95 -12.56
CA LEU A 13 34.83 12.30 -12.15
C LEU A 13 34.11 11.03 -11.66
N MET A 14 34.23 10.73 -10.36
CA MET A 14 33.30 9.83 -9.68
C MET A 14 31.97 10.57 -9.50
N SER A 15 31.10 10.46 -10.49
CA SER A 15 29.68 10.75 -10.33
C SER A 15 29.09 9.71 -9.38
N SER A 16 29.05 10.04 -8.09
CA SER A 16 28.24 9.34 -7.10
C SER A 16 26.78 9.41 -7.53
N LEU A 17 26.31 8.32 -8.13
CA LEU A 17 24.89 8.02 -8.30
C LEU A 17 24.29 7.95 -6.88
N PHE A 18 23.71 9.05 -6.42
CA PHE A 18 22.75 9.00 -5.33
C PHE A 18 21.49 8.33 -5.88
N SER A 19 21.51 6.99 -5.93
CA SER A 19 20.27 6.22 -5.93
C SER A 19 19.59 6.57 -4.62
N GLN A 20 18.61 7.47 -4.65
CA GLN A 20 17.69 7.60 -3.54
C GLN A 20 17.14 6.20 -3.26
N PRO A 21 17.15 5.72 -2.01
CA PRO A 21 16.47 4.48 -1.71
C PRO A 21 15.03 4.68 -2.14
N VAL A 22 14.54 3.85 -3.06
CA VAL A 22 13.11 3.66 -3.27
C VAL A 22 12.58 3.33 -1.89
N HIS A 23 11.97 4.31 -1.23
CA HIS A 23 11.39 4.11 0.08
C HIS A 23 10.18 3.21 -0.15
N ALA A 24 10.41 1.89 -0.09
CA ALA A 24 9.32 0.94 -0.02
C ALA A 24 8.45 1.39 1.16
N GLU A 25 7.22 1.79 0.88
CA GLU A 25 6.28 2.16 1.92
C GLU A 25 5.86 0.85 2.61
N MET A 26 6.58 0.55 3.69
CA MET A 26 6.46 -0.71 4.41
C MET A 26 5.34 -0.62 5.45
N LEU A 27 4.20 -1.24 5.14
CA LEU A 27 3.05 -1.35 6.01
C LEU A 27 3.23 -2.50 7.01
N THR A 28 3.30 -2.18 8.31
CA THR A 28 3.29 -3.20 9.37
C THR A 28 1.87 -3.65 9.65
N LEU A 29 1.61 -4.96 9.59
CA LEU A 29 0.27 -5.55 9.69
C LEU A 29 0.01 -6.32 10.99
N GLY A 30 1.05 -6.52 11.81
CA GLY A 30 1.01 -7.28 13.06
C GLY A 30 1.69 -8.64 12.92
N GLU A 31 1.46 -9.53 13.89
CA GLU A 31 2.10 -10.85 13.93
C GLU A 31 1.27 -11.93 13.22
N ALA A 32 1.97 -12.82 12.53
CA ALA A 32 1.43 -14.08 12.03
C ALA A 32 1.20 -15.07 13.18
N SER A 33 0.49 -16.16 12.92
CA SER A 33 0.20 -17.19 13.94
C SER A 33 1.47 -17.86 14.51
N GLY A 34 2.59 -17.80 13.78
CA GLY A 34 3.91 -18.23 14.26
C GLY A 34 4.69 -17.18 15.05
N GLY A 35 4.11 -16.02 15.36
CA GLY A 35 4.74 -14.91 16.10
C GLY A 35 5.66 -14.01 15.27
N GLN A 36 5.90 -14.34 13.99
CA GLN A 36 6.70 -13.49 13.11
C GLN A 36 5.89 -12.28 12.62
N LEU A 37 6.52 -11.11 12.59
CA LEU A 37 5.91 -9.88 12.10
C LEU A 37 5.63 -9.96 10.60
N VAL A 38 4.43 -9.57 10.17
CA VAL A 38 4.04 -9.43 8.76
C VAL A 38 4.16 -7.96 8.35
N ARG A 39 4.94 -7.71 7.31
CA ARG A 39 5.05 -6.38 6.69
C ARG A 39 4.75 -6.46 5.20
N LEU A 40 3.99 -5.52 4.66
CA LEU A 40 3.63 -5.44 3.25
C LEU A 40 4.39 -4.30 2.59
N ASP A 41 5.05 -4.57 1.47
CA ASP A 41 5.55 -3.51 0.59
C ASP A 41 4.36 -3.00 -0.24
N THR A 42 3.78 -1.86 0.14
CA THR A 42 2.57 -1.35 -0.51
C THR A 42 2.84 -0.91 -1.94
N GLN A 43 4.07 -0.58 -2.31
CA GLN A 43 4.46 -0.15 -3.66
C GLN A 43 4.59 -1.35 -4.61
N SER A 44 4.87 -2.54 -4.08
CA SER A 44 4.95 -3.77 -4.86
C SER A 44 3.61 -4.31 -5.38
N ILE A 45 2.47 -3.81 -4.86
CA ILE A 45 1.16 -4.34 -5.26
C ILE A 45 0.88 -3.96 -6.71
N GLN A 46 0.81 -4.98 -7.56
CA GLN A 46 0.57 -4.86 -8.99
C GLN A 46 -0.61 -5.73 -9.36
N ARG A 47 -1.46 -5.21 -10.23
CA ARG A 47 -2.56 -5.97 -10.78
C ARG A 47 -2.02 -6.93 -11.84
N ASN A 48 -2.23 -8.24 -11.68
CA ASN A 48 -1.78 -9.22 -12.66
C ASN A 48 -2.83 -9.36 -13.76
N GLY A 49 -2.53 -8.90 -14.97
CA GLY A 49 -3.41 -9.06 -16.14
C GLY A 49 -4.54 -8.03 -16.28
N GLY A 50 -5.44 -8.27 -17.24
CA GLY A 50 -6.49 -7.32 -17.64
C GLY A 50 -7.62 -7.10 -16.63
N GLY A 51 -8.64 -6.32 -17.05
CA GLY A 51 -9.82 -5.87 -16.28
C GLY A 51 -10.55 -6.90 -15.41
N ALA A 52 -10.45 -8.19 -15.73
CA ALA A 52 -11.18 -9.28 -15.08
C ALA A 52 -10.33 -10.20 -14.19
N SER A 53 -9.01 -9.98 -14.08
CA SER A 53 -8.17 -10.88 -13.29
C SER A 53 -8.44 -10.76 -11.79
N TRP A 54 -8.61 -11.92 -11.12
CA TRP A 54 -8.71 -12.01 -9.67
C TRP A 54 -7.36 -11.98 -8.97
N TRP A 55 -6.26 -12.01 -9.74
CA TRP A 55 -4.90 -12.09 -9.24
C TRP A 55 -4.25 -10.72 -9.09
N SER A 56 -3.52 -10.52 -8.01
CA SER A 56 -2.67 -9.35 -7.79
C SER A 56 -1.32 -9.79 -7.25
N GLY A 57 -0.24 -9.40 -7.92
CA GLY A 57 1.12 -9.62 -7.45
C GLY A 57 1.45 -8.66 -6.31
N PHE A 58 2.21 -9.11 -5.32
CA PHE A 58 2.67 -8.29 -4.22
C PHE A 58 3.92 -8.91 -3.56
N THR A 59 4.62 -8.11 -2.77
CA THR A 59 5.74 -8.53 -1.92
C THR A 59 5.38 -8.28 -0.47
N TYR A 60 5.56 -9.28 0.37
CA TYR A 60 5.45 -9.13 1.82
C TYR A 60 6.69 -9.72 2.50
N TYR A 61 6.83 -9.44 3.79
CA TYR A 61 7.91 -9.93 4.62
C TYR A 61 7.31 -10.66 5.83
N LEU A 62 7.86 -11.84 6.14
CA LEU A 62 7.59 -12.60 7.35
C LEU A 62 8.85 -12.58 8.21
N GLY A 63 8.85 -11.79 9.28
CA GLY A 63 10.08 -11.40 9.95
C GLY A 63 11.01 -10.64 8.99
N ASN A 64 12.17 -11.23 8.68
CA ASN A 64 13.16 -10.66 7.75
C ASN A 64 13.14 -11.32 6.36
N GLU A 65 12.28 -12.32 6.16
CA GLU A 65 12.21 -13.06 4.89
C GLU A 65 11.33 -12.30 3.89
N ARG A 66 11.88 -11.97 2.72
CA ARG A 66 11.15 -11.32 1.62
C ARG A 66 10.47 -12.36 0.75
N ILE A 67 9.17 -12.24 0.55
CA ILE A 67 8.35 -13.22 -0.17
C ILE A 67 7.58 -12.51 -1.30
N ASN A 68 7.77 -12.97 -2.53
CA ASN A 68 6.93 -12.59 -3.68
C ASN A 68 5.71 -13.50 -3.71
N ALA A 69 4.51 -12.94 -3.89
CA ALA A 69 3.27 -13.70 -3.84
C ALA A 69 2.23 -13.19 -4.85
N GLY A 70 1.26 -14.05 -5.16
CA GLY A 70 0.05 -13.70 -5.91
C GLY A 70 -1.18 -13.85 -5.02
N ALA A 71 -1.99 -12.80 -4.87
CA ALA A 71 -3.26 -12.87 -4.13
C ALA A 71 -4.41 -13.20 -5.09
N HIS A 72 -5.19 -14.24 -4.80
CA HIS A 72 -6.46 -14.52 -5.48
C HIS A 72 -7.63 -13.89 -4.72
N CYS A 73 -7.98 -12.66 -5.07
CA CYS A 73 -8.90 -11.83 -4.32
C CYS A 73 -10.37 -12.30 -4.30
N GLY A 74 -10.77 -13.15 -5.26
CA GLY A 74 -12.10 -13.79 -5.23
C GLY A 74 -12.20 -14.99 -4.29
N ARG A 75 -11.06 -15.59 -3.92
CA ARG A 75 -10.99 -16.80 -3.06
C ARG A 75 -10.48 -16.48 -1.66
N GLY A 76 -9.88 -15.31 -1.45
CA GLY A 76 -9.32 -14.93 -0.16
C GLY A 76 -8.08 -15.75 0.22
N ILE A 77 -7.28 -16.13 -0.77
CA ILE A 77 -6.03 -16.88 -0.62
C ILE A 77 -4.88 -16.15 -1.31
N TRP A 78 -3.64 -16.56 -1.02
CA TRP A 78 -2.47 -16.20 -1.82
C TRP A 78 -1.64 -17.43 -2.17
N GLU A 79 -0.81 -17.28 -3.19
CA GLU A 79 0.12 -18.30 -3.67
C GLU A 79 1.55 -17.80 -3.52
N VAL A 80 2.45 -18.71 -3.12
CA VAL A 80 3.91 -18.53 -3.14
C VAL A 80 4.50 -19.77 -3.81
N ASP A 81 5.24 -19.58 -4.91
CA ASP A 81 5.91 -20.66 -5.65
C ASP A 81 5.02 -21.87 -5.96
N GLY A 82 3.76 -21.63 -6.36
CA GLY A 82 2.78 -22.67 -6.69
C GLY A 82 2.04 -23.29 -5.50
N GLN A 83 2.36 -22.89 -4.27
CA GLN A 83 1.67 -23.34 -3.05
C GLN A 83 0.64 -22.31 -2.60
N GLU A 84 -0.60 -22.76 -2.37
CA GLU A 84 -1.68 -21.91 -1.85
C GLU A 84 -1.70 -21.82 -0.32
N TYR A 85 -2.07 -20.64 0.17
CA TYR A 85 -2.17 -20.31 1.58
C TYR A 85 -3.45 -19.51 1.87
N SER A 86 -4.03 -19.77 3.04
CA SER A 86 -5.20 -19.05 3.56
C SER A 86 -4.86 -18.31 4.85
N PRO A 87 -5.48 -17.15 5.15
CA PRO A 87 -5.16 -16.39 6.35
C PRO A 87 -5.32 -17.18 7.66
N GLN A 88 -4.28 -17.20 8.48
CA GLN A 88 -4.28 -17.87 9.79
C GLN A 88 -4.28 -16.89 10.97
N SER A 89 -4.04 -15.61 10.71
CA SER A 89 -3.94 -14.53 11.69
C SER A 89 -4.63 -13.26 11.19
N GLN A 90 -4.89 -12.31 12.09
CA GLN A 90 -5.40 -10.99 11.69
C GLN A 90 -4.41 -10.26 10.77
N ALA A 91 -3.10 -10.40 11.00
CA ALA A 91 -2.08 -9.80 10.14
C ALA A 91 -2.17 -10.32 8.69
N THR A 92 -2.29 -11.64 8.50
CA THR A 92 -2.45 -12.23 7.15
C THR A 92 -3.82 -11.93 6.52
N ARG A 93 -4.87 -11.72 7.33
CA ARG A 93 -6.17 -11.22 6.84
C ARG A 93 -6.05 -9.79 6.33
N ASN A 94 -5.48 -8.90 7.14
CA ASN A 94 -5.23 -7.50 6.79
C ASN A 94 -4.36 -7.40 5.53
N MET A 95 -3.31 -8.23 5.43
CA MET A 95 -2.47 -8.31 4.23
C MET A 95 -3.29 -8.51 2.97
N LEU A 96 -4.13 -9.56 2.93
CA LEU A 96 -4.97 -9.83 1.77
C LEU A 96 -6.00 -8.74 1.52
N LYS A 97 -6.61 -8.17 2.56
CA LYS A 97 -7.61 -7.10 2.41
C LYS A 97 -7.00 -5.85 1.78
N VAL A 98 -5.79 -5.46 2.20
CA VAL A 98 -5.06 -4.33 1.61
C VAL A 98 -4.69 -4.62 0.16
N VAL A 99 -4.07 -5.77 -0.12
CA VAL A 99 -3.68 -6.15 -1.50
C VAL A 99 -4.90 -6.16 -2.43
N CYS A 100 -6.01 -6.75 -1.99
CA CYS A 100 -7.19 -6.94 -2.81
C CYS A 100 -8.06 -5.69 -2.98
N SER A 101 -8.00 -4.74 -2.05
CA SER A 101 -8.63 -3.41 -2.25
C SER A 101 -7.76 -2.53 -3.15
N ALA A 102 -6.43 -2.56 -2.98
CA ALA A 102 -5.48 -1.79 -3.76
C ALA A 102 -5.46 -2.16 -5.26
N ARG A 103 -5.87 -3.37 -5.65
CA ARG A 103 -5.94 -3.81 -7.06
C ARG A 103 -6.87 -2.94 -7.94
N HIS A 104 -7.77 -2.18 -7.30
CA HIS A 104 -8.73 -1.31 -7.97
C HIS A 104 -8.23 0.14 -8.14
N ILE A 105 -7.02 0.44 -7.65
CA ILE A 105 -6.40 1.76 -7.79
C ILE A 105 -6.22 2.07 -9.28
N ARG A 106 -6.81 3.19 -9.68
CA ARG A 106 -6.64 3.82 -10.98
C ARG A 106 -6.39 5.29 -10.73
N PRO A 107 -5.26 5.86 -11.16
CA PRO A 107 -5.05 7.29 -11.06
C PRO A 107 -6.22 8.02 -11.73
N MET A 108 -6.87 8.90 -11.00
CA MET A 108 -7.93 9.78 -11.48
C MET A 108 -7.61 11.18 -10.99
N GLU A 109 -7.87 12.18 -11.82
CA GLU A 109 -7.75 13.58 -11.42
C GLU A 109 -8.62 13.84 -10.18
N ASP A 110 -8.09 14.62 -9.23
CA ASP A 110 -8.72 14.99 -7.95
C ASP A 110 -9.04 13.86 -6.97
N MET A 111 -8.58 12.63 -7.24
CA MET A 111 -8.78 11.48 -6.36
C MET A 111 -7.46 10.95 -5.80
N GLY A 112 -7.42 10.80 -4.48
CA GLY A 112 -6.36 10.13 -3.73
C GLY A 112 -6.78 8.75 -3.27
N PHE A 113 -5.81 7.95 -2.84
CA PHE A 113 -6.03 6.66 -2.21
C PHE A 113 -5.53 6.71 -0.77
N VAL A 114 -6.33 6.18 0.15
CA VAL A 114 -6.02 6.17 1.57
C VAL A 114 -6.27 4.80 2.16
N LEU A 115 -5.45 4.44 3.13
CA LEU A 115 -5.59 3.22 3.91
C LEU A 115 -6.46 3.49 5.13
N VAL A 116 -7.57 2.78 5.24
CA VAL A 116 -8.31 2.63 6.50
C VAL A 116 -7.48 1.71 7.39
N PHE A 117 -6.83 2.25 8.42
CA PHE A 117 -5.76 1.54 9.12
C PHE A 117 -6.19 0.91 10.46
N ASP A 118 -7.31 1.33 11.05
CA ASP A 118 -7.80 0.81 12.34
C ASP A 118 -9.32 0.64 12.31
N PRO A 119 -9.83 -0.36 11.57
CA PRO A 119 -11.27 -0.66 11.55
C PRO A 119 -11.75 -1.15 12.93
N PRO A 120 -13.03 -0.94 13.30
CA PRO A 120 -14.11 -0.39 12.46
C PRO A 120 -14.00 1.12 12.25
N SER A 121 -14.07 1.56 10.98
CA SER A 121 -14.04 2.99 10.62
C SER A 121 -15.36 3.45 10.03
N ASN A 122 -15.88 4.57 10.49
CA ASN A 122 -17.19 5.09 10.09
C ASN A 122 -17.09 6.02 8.89
N VAL A 123 -17.93 5.75 7.89
CA VAL A 123 -18.28 6.72 6.85
C VAL A 123 -19.60 7.36 7.22
N ARG A 124 -19.69 8.68 7.13
CA ARG A 124 -20.87 9.47 7.53
C ARG A 124 -21.54 10.14 6.33
N SER A 125 -22.81 10.51 6.49
CA SER A 125 -23.57 11.22 5.46
C SER A 125 -23.09 12.66 5.24
N SER A 126 -22.52 13.28 6.27
CA SER A 126 -21.87 14.59 6.27
C SER A 126 -20.73 14.61 7.31
N PRO A 127 -19.83 15.60 7.29
CA PRO A 127 -18.87 15.83 8.36
C PRO A 127 -19.56 15.87 9.74
N GLY A 128 -19.14 14.98 10.64
CA GLY A 128 -19.74 14.84 11.98
C GLY A 128 -21.19 14.34 12.04
N GLY A 129 -21.83 14.07 10.90
CA GLY A 129 -23.24 13.65 10.79
C GLY A 129 -23.48 12.19 11.15
N ASN A 130 -24.63 11.64 10.77
CA ASN A 130 -24.98 10.25 11.06
C ASN A 130 -24.04 9.26 10.36
N VAL A 131 -23.75 8.13 11.02
CA VAL A 131 -23.02 7.01 10.41
C VAL A 131 -23.87 6.45 9.26
N LYS A 132 -23.29 6.48 8.06
CA LYS A 132 -23.88 5.88 6.85
C LYS A 132 -23.55 4.39 6.78
N CYS A 133 -22.31 4.03 7.10
CA CYS A 133 -21.84 2.65 7.17
C CYS A 133 -20.55 2.56 7.99
N THR A 134 -20.16 1.32 8.28
CA THR A 134 -18.91 0.97 8.93
C THR A 134 -18.04 0.14 7.98
N LEU A 135 -16.77 0.50 7.87
CA LEU A 135 -15.74 -0.26 7.19
C LEU A 135 -15.09 -1.19 8.21
N GLU A 136 -15.42 -2.47 8.14
CA GLU A 136 -14.98 -3.50 9.11
C GLU A 136 -13.57 -4.03 8.86
N ASP A 137 -13.02 -3.76 7.69
CA ASP A 137 -11.73 -4.29 7.25
C ASP A 137 -10.71 -3.18 7.01
N MET A 138 -9.43 -3.51 7.27
CA MET A 138 -8.30 -2.70 6.86
C MET A 138 -8.21 -2.77 5.33
N GLN A 139 -8.48 -1.65 4.66
CA GLN A 139 -8.61 -1.63 3.21
C GLN A 139 -8.26 -0.25 2.63
N VAL A 140 -7.90 -0.25 1.35
CA VAL A 140 -7.67 0.98 0.59
C VAL A 140 -8.98 1.46 0.00
N VAL A 141 -9.28 2.73 0.20
CA VAL A 141 -10.43 3.42 -0.41
C VAL A 141 -9.97 4.63 -1.17
N SER A 142 -10.78 5.07 -2.13
CA SER A 142 -10.56 6.34 -2.80
C SER A 142 -11.24 7.49 -2.06
N VAL A 143 -10.60 8.65 -2.09
CA VAL A 143 -11.10 9.90 -1.52
C VAL A 143 -10.87 11.05 -2.50
N TYR A 144 -11.69 12.09 -2.41
CA TYR A 144 -11.37 13.37 -3.03
C TYR A 144 -10.22 14.02 -2.26
N VAL A 145 -9.22 14.56 -2.96
CA VAL A 145 -7.97 15.04 -2.33
C VAL A 145 -8.15 16.33 -1.52
N GLU A 146 -9.23 17.07 -1.72
CA GLU A 146 -9.55 18.30 -0.99
C GLU A 146 -10.43 18.00 0.24
N PRO A 147 -9.88 18.04 1.47
CA PRO A 147 -10.65 17.80 2.67
C PRO A 147 -11.45 19.03 3.13
N GLU A 148 -12.54 18.78 3.85
CA GLU A 148 -13.31 19.79 4.58
C GLU A 148 -13.13 19.58 6.09
N ASN A 149 -12.30 20.41 6.73
CA ASN A 149 -12.02 20.32 8.18
C ASN A 149 -11.64 18.90 8.65
N GLY A 150 -10.72 18.24 7.93
CA GLY A 150 -10.27 16.87 8.24
C GLY A 150 -11.22 15.76 7.73
N TRP A 151 -12.31 16.11 7.03
CA TRP A 151 -13.21 15.15 6.41
C TRP A 151 -12.93 15.01 4.93
N TYR A 152 -12.67 13.79 4.51
CA TYR A 152 -12.46 13.42 3.12
C TYR A 152 -13.74 12.82 2.54
N MET A 153 -14.15 13.31 1.38
CA MET A 153 -15.27 12.71 0.67
C MET A 153 -14.82 11.39 0.04
N THR A 154 -15.64 10.35 0.15
CA THR A 154 -15.35 9.00 -0.38
C THR A 154 -16.58 8.41 -1.05
N ASN A 155 -16.36 7.49 -1.99
CA ASN A 155 -17.40 6.65 -2.57
C ASN A 155 -17.49 5.27 -1.91
N ALA A 156 -16.77 5.06 -0.80
CA ALA A 156 -16.91 3.86 0.01
C ALA A 156 -18.38 3.62 0.41
N CYS A 157 -18.75 2.36 0.62
CA CYS A 157 -20.12 1.95 0.95
C CYS A 157 -21.19 2.32 -0.09
N GLY A 158 -20.89 2.07 -1.37
CA GLY A 158 -21.89 2.12 -2.44
C GLY A 158 -22.35 3.53 -2.82
N GLY A 159 -21.62 4.58 -2.43
CA GLY A 159 -21.87 5.94 -2.89
C GLY A 159 -21.30 7.00 -1.96
N ARG A 160 -21.54 8.27 -2.29
CA ARG A 160 -20.97 9.44 -1.58
C ARG A 160 -21.15 9.39 -0.06
N GLY A 161 -20.06 9.61 0.67
CA GLY A 161 -20.01 9.76 2.11
C GLY A 161 -18.72 10.47 2.53
N TRP A 162 -18.49 10.55 3.84
CA TRP A 162 -17.37 11.27 4.43
C TRP A 162 -16.63 10.43 5.46
N ILE A 163 -15.31 10.40 5.37
CA ILE A 163 -14.43 9.70 6.31
C ILE A 163 -13.43 10.69 6.91
N HIS A 164 -13.28 10.66 8.23
CA HIS A 164 -12.38 11.56 8.95
C HIS A 164 -10.93 11.09 8.88
N GLU A 165 -10.00 12.03 8.78
CA GLU A 165 -8.56 11.79 8.65
C GLU A 165 -7.97 10.94 9.78
N THR A 166 -8.55 10.96 10.98
CA THR A 166 -8.09 10.13 12.11
C THR A 166 -8.25 8.62 11.91
N GLN A 167 -9.00 8.20 10.89
CA GLN A 167 -9.29 6.79 10.59
C GLN A 167 -8.54 6.30 9.35
N ILE A 168 -7.82 7.21 8.68
CA ILE A 168 -7.15 6.97 7.40
C ILE A 168 -5.72 7.50 7.41
N ARG A 169 -4.92 7.03 6.47
CA ARG A 169 -3.65 7.65 6.13
C ARG A 169 -3.42 7.54 4.63
N THR A 170 -2.58 8.41 4.08
CA THR A 170 -2.16 8.34 2.68
C THR A 170 -1.71 6.93 2.32
N PHE A 171 -2.12 6.46 1.15
CA PHE A 171 -1.71 5.19 0.58
C PHE A 171 -1.07 5.45 -0.77
N ARG A 172 0.27 5.36 -0.80
CA ARG A 172 1.15 5.68 -1.93
C ARG A 172 1.26 7.17 -2.28
#